data_AF-A0ABD5CM26-F1
#
_entry.id   AF-A0ABD5CM26-F1
#
_cell.length_a   1.000
_cell.length_b   1.000
_cell.length_c   1.000
_cell.angle_alpha   90.00
_cell.angle_beta   90.00
_cell.angle_gamma   90.00
#
_symmetry.space_group_name_H-M   'P 1'
#
loop_
_entity.id
_entity.type
_entity.pdbx_description
1 polymer ?
#
loop_
_entity_poly.entity_id
_entity_poly.type
_entity_poly.pdbx_seq_one_letter_code
_entity_poly.pdbx_strand_id
1 'polypeptide(L)'
;MTQLNIELVLGREVRSRDGKRLGHIEAIHLARDGDSLFISEFHIGPDALLERLAVGLLPQWLREVVQRRNQSRRHRLAWDQMDLSDPRHPRLICDEAQLRKHAHTDDAQA
;
A
#
# COMPACT_ATOMS: atom_id res chain seq x y z
N MET A 1 -8.18 17.23 17.05
CA MET A 1 -7.10 16.29 16.68
C MET A 1 -7.72 14.91 16.65
N THR A 2 -7.61 14.21 15.51
CA THR A 2 -8.11 12.84 15.35
C THR A 2 -6.91 11.91 15.29
N GLN A 3 -6.90 10.86 16.11
CA GLN A 3 -5.84 9.86 16.13
C GLN A 3 -6.28 8.63 15.33
N LEU A 4 -5.34 8.08 14.57
CA LEU A 4 -5.54 6.87 13.79
C LEU A 4 -4.53 5.82 14.23
N ASN A 5 -5.06 4.69 14.68
CA ASN A 5 -4.26 3.54 15.05
C ASN A 5 -3.98 2.69 13.82
N ILE A 6 -2.71 2.59 13.43
CA ILE A 6 -2.27 1.89 12.21
C ILE A 6 -2.68 0.42 12.23
N GLU A 7 -2.65 -0.22 13.40
CA GLU A 7 -3.07 -1.61 13.59
C GLU A 7 -4.55 -1.84 13.30
N LEU A 8 -5.38 -0.79 13.37
CA LEU A 8 -6.80 -0.90 13.02
C LEU A 8 -7.05 -0.79 11.51
N VAL A 9 -6.08 -0.23 10.78
CA VAL A 9 -6.14 0.02 9.33
C VAL A 9 -5.53 -1.13 8.53
N LEU A 10 -4.46 -1.74 9.05
CA LEU A 10 -3.87 -2.93 8.44
C LEU A 10 -4.87 -4.09 8.38
N GLY A 11 -4.89 -4.80 7.26
CA GLY A 11 -5.84 -5.87 6.94
C GLY A 11 -7.25 -5.39 6.57
N ARG A 12 -7.55 -4.09 6.59
CA ARG A 12 -8.88 -3.57 6.25
C ARG A 12 -9.12 -3.57 4.75
N GLU A 13 -10.34 -3.93 4.37
CA GLU A 13 -10.78 -3.91 2.98
C GLU A 13 -10.94 -2.48 2.49
N VAL A 14 -10.33 -2.18 1.36
CA VAL A 14 -10.47 -0.91 0.65
C VAL A 14 -11.49 -1.09 -0.47
N ARG A 15 -12.44 -0.15 -0.53
CA ARG A 15 -13.45 -0.08 -1.59
C ARG A 15 -13.30 1.20 -2.40
N SER A 16 -13.61 1.13 -3.69
CA SER A 16 -13.74 2.32 -4.53
C SER A 16 -14.95 3.15 -4.08
N ARG A 17 -15.07 4.38 -4.61
CA ARG A 17 -16.25 5.22 -4.40
C ARG A 17 -17.54 4.50 -4.79
N ASP A 18 -17.52 3.74 -5.89
CA ASP A 18 -18.65 2.94 -6.40
C ASP A 18 -18.90 1.64 -5.61
N GLY A 19 -18.14 1.40 -4.55
CA GLY A 19 -18.29 0.22 -3.69
C GLY A 19 -17.60 -1.05 -4.21
N LYS A 20 -16.82 -0.96 -5.29
CA LYS A 20 -16.05 -2.09 -5.81
C LYS A 20 -14.90 -2.41 -4.86
N ARG A 21 -14.74 -3.69 -4.51
CA ARG A 21 -13.61 -4.18 -3.70
C ARG A 21 -12.30 -4.05 -4.47
N LEU A 22 -11.30 -3.41 -3.85
CA LEU A 22 -9.95 -3.26 -4.40
C LEU A 22 -8.94 -4.22 -3.77
N GLY A 23 -9.13 -4.57 -2.49
CA GLY A 23 -8.26 -5.49 -1.74
C GLY A 23 -8.18 -5.08 -0.27
N HIS A 24 -7.14 -5.51 0.45
CA HIS A 24 -6.90 -5.08 1.83
C HIS A 24 -5.60 -4.29 1.95
N ILE A 25 -5.52 -3.35 2.89
CA ILE A 25 -4.29 -2.61 3.20
C ILE A 25 -3.33 -3.56 3.93
N GLU A 26 -2.26 -4.00 3.28
CA GLU A 26 -1.35 -4.98 3.90
C GLU A 26 -0.01 -4.39 4.31
N ALA A 27 0.37 -3.26 3.74
CA ALA A 27 1.54 -2.49 4.14
C ALA A 27 1.32 -0.98 3.97
N ILE A 28 2.07 -0.20 4.76
CA ILE A 28 2.07 1.27 4.73
C ILE A 28 3.52 1.72 4.59
N HIS A 29 3.79 2.58 3.62
CA HIS A 29 5.09 3.16 3.40
C HIS A 29 5.16 4.55 4.00
N LEU A 30 6.27 4.82 4.68
CA LEU A 30 6.57 6.11 5.28
C LEU A 30 7.69 6.77 4.50
N ALA A 31 7.55 8.07 4.26
CA ALA A 31 8.62 8.94 3.82
C ALA A 31 9.09 9.81 4.99
N ARG A 32 10.36 10.21 4.92
CA ARG A 32 11.00 11.09 5.91
C ARG A 32 11.16 12.48 5.31
N ASP A 33 10.74 13.49 6.05
CA ASP A 33 11.01 14.90 5.76
C ASP A 33 11.61 15.55 7.01
N GLY A 34 12.92 15.77 6.99
CA GLY A 34 13.71 16.14 8.16
C GLY A 34 13.56 15.13 9.32
N ASP A 35 13.07 15.63 10.45
CA ASP A 35 12.81 14.84 11.66
C ASP A 35 11.40 14.23 11.70
N SER A 36 10.57 14.48 10.67
CA SER A 36 9.20 13.98 10.59
C SER A 36 9.10 12.75 9.70
N LEU A 37 8.22 11.82 10.09
CA LEU A 37 7.80 10.69 9.27
C LEU A 37 6.34 10.87 8.88
N PHE A 38 6.04 10.71 7.60
CA PHE A 38 4.69 10.83 7.06
C PHE A 38 4.36 9.63 6.19
N ILE A 39 3.08 9.27 6.13
CA ILE A 39 2.62 8.20 5.25
C ILE A 39 2.67 8.71 3.81
N SER A 40 3.40 8.00 2.95
CA SER A 40 3.46 8.32 1.53
C SER A 40 2.47 7.47 0.73
N GLU A 41 2.44 6.16 0.98
CA GLU A 41 1.69 5.21 0.16
C GLU A 41 1.10 4.06 1.00
N PHE A 42 -0.05 3.54 0.54
CA PHE A 42 -0.70 2.32 1.01
C PHE A 42 -0.55 1.23 -0.03
N HIS A 43 -0.10 0.06 0.39
CA HIS A 43 0.02 -1.09 -0.49
C HIS A 43 -1.13 -2.07 -0.21
N ILE A 44 -1.88 -2.38 -1.28
CA ILE A 44 -3.09 -3.19 -1.19
C ILE A 44 -2.87 -4.58 -1.79
N GLY A 45 -3.36 -5.59 -1.10
CA GLY A 45 -3.46 -6.96 -1.61
C GLY A 45 -2.29 -7.87 -1.21
N PRO A 46 -2.33 -9.14 -1.67
CA PRO A 46 -1.48 -10.20 -1.15
C PRO A 46 0.02 -9.99 -1.43
N ASP A 47 0.38 -9.30 -2.52
CA ASP A 47 1.78 -8.98 -2.82
C ASP A 47 2.37 -8.05 -1.74
N ALA A 48 1.58 -7.12 -1.21
CA ALA A 48 1.95 -6.21 -0.13
C ALA A 48 2.05 -6.92 1.24
N LEU A 49 1.26 -7.98 1.46
CA LEU A 49 1.40 -8.82 2.66
C LEU A 49 2.73 -9.57 2.66
N LEU A 50 3.19 -10.05 1.51
CA LEU A 50 4.48 -10.72 1.37
C LEU A 50 5.65 -9.76 1.63
N GLU A 51 5.56 -8.51 1.16
CA GLU A 51 6.53 -7.45 1.49
C GLU A 51 6.67 -7.29 3.01
N ARG A 52 5.54 -7.24 3.75
CA ARG A 52 5.52 -7.10 5.21
C ARG A 52 6.05 -8.33 5.95
N LEU A 53 5.78 -9.54 5.46
CA LEU A 53 6.14 -10.80 6.12
C LEU A 53 7.60 -11.25 5.86
N ALA A 54 8.45 -10.36 5.34
CA ALA A 54 9.86 -10.60 5.09
C ALA A 54 10.12 -11.74 4.08
N VAL A 55 9.99 -11.40 2.80
CA VAL A 55 10.52 -12.19 1.66
C VAL A 55 11.99 -12.63 1.87
N GLY A 56 12.75 -11.95 2.72
CA GLY A 56 14.11 -12.32 3.13
C GLY A 56 14.25 -13.67 3.84
N LEU A 57 13.19 -14.22 4.44
CA LEU A 57 13.17 -15.56 5.04
C LEU A 57 12.74 -16.65 4.06
N LEU A 58 12.23 -16.28 2.88
CA LEU A 58 11.76 -17.23 1.89
C LEU A 58 12.95 -17.85 1.13
N PRO A 59 12.85 -19.10 0.67
CA PRO A 59 13.82 -19.70 -0.24
C PRO A 59 14.02 -18.84 -1.50
N GLN A 60 15.24 -18.82 -2.06
CA GLN A 60 15.60 -17.97 -3.21
C GLN A 60 14.62 -18.08 -4.39
N TRP A 61 14.16 -19.29 -4.72
CA TRP A 61 13.19 -19.54 -5.79
C TRP A 61 11.83 -18.88 -5.55
N LEU A 62 11.38 -18.78 -4.30
CA LEU A 62 10.14 -18.07 -3.96
C LEU A 62 10.33 -16.54 -4.06
N ARG A 63 11.52 -16.03 -3.71
CA ARG A 63 11.83 -14.59 -3.80
C ARG A 63 11.76 -14.10 -5.25
N GLU A 64 12.30 -14.86 -6.19
CA GLU A 64 12.27 -14.50 -7.61
C GLU A 64 10.84 -14.46 -8.16
N VAL A 65 9.99 -15.41 -7.74
CA VAL A 65 8.56 -15.43 -8.11
C VAL A 65 7.82 -14.22 -7.54
N VAL A 66 8.08 -13.87 -6.28
CA VAL A 66 7.47 -12.70 -5.62
C VAL A 66 7.94 -11.40 -6.29
N GLN A 67 9.24 -11.26 -6.59
CA GLN A 67 9.78 -10.07 -7.26
C GLN A 67 9.19 -9.88 -8.67
N ARG A 68 9.04 -10.95 -9.46
CA ARG A 68 8.40 -10.90 -10.79
C ARG A 68 6.91 -10.58 -10.71
N ARG A 69 6.20 -11.10 -9.70
CA ARG A 69 4.78 -10.77 -9.44
C ARG A 69 4.59 -9.32 -9.00
N ASN A 70 5.46 -8.80 -8.14
CA ASN A 70 5.40 -7.44 -7.61
C ASN A 70 5.53 -6.37 -8.73
N GLN A 71 6.25 -6.67 -9.82
CA GLN A 71 6.30 -5.78 -10.99
C GLN A 71 4.97 -5.71 -11.77
N SER A 72 4.09 -6.71 -11.62
CA SER A 72 2.95 -6.92 -12.51
C SER A 72 1.61 -6.43 -11.97
N ARG A 73 1.48 -6.13 -10.67
CA ARG A 73 0.20 -5.72 -10.05
C ARG A 73 0.38 -4.73 -8.89
N ARG A 74 0.70 -3.48 -9.23
CA ARG A 74 0.77 -2.38 -8.24
C ARG A 74 -0.61 -1.83 -7.91
N HIS A 75 -1.20 -2.32 -6.83
CA HIS A 75 -2.27 -1.63 -6.09
C HIS A 75 -1.65 -0.74 -5.00
N ARG A 76 -0.75 0.16 -5.41
CA ARG A 76 -0.19 1.19 -4.54
C ARG A 76 -1.07 2.42 -4.65
N LEU A 77 -1.50 2.94 -3.50
CA LEU A 77 -2.31 4.14 -3.42
C LEU A 77 -1.52 5.23 -2.72
N ALA A 78 -1.48 6.42 -3.31
CA ALA A 78 -0.90 7.56 -2.62
C ALA A 78 -1.78 7.96 -1.43
N TRP A 79 -1.16 8.57 -0.41
CA TRP A 79 -1.86 9.02 0.80
C TRP A 79 -3.10 9.88 0.50
N ASP A 80 -3.00 10.78 -0.48
CA ASP A 80 -4.07 11.70 -0.91
C ASP A 80 -5.24 11.02 -1.64
N GLN A 81 -5.10 9.74 -2.00
CA GLN A 81 -6.13 8.95 -2.67
C GLN A 81 -6.96 8.10 -1.69
N MET A 82 -6.59 8.07 -0.41
CA MET A 82 -7.25 7.27 0.61
C MET A 82 -8.07 8.14 1.56
N ASP A 83 -9.35 7.80 1.71
CA ASP A 83 -10.21 8.31 2.77
C ASP A 83 -10.13 7.39 3.99
N LEU A 84 -9.61 7.94 5.09
CA LEU A 84 -9.45 7.27 6.39
C LEU A 84 -10.36 7.87 7.46
N SER A 85 -11.38 8.64 7.07
CA SER A 85 -12.35 9.24 8.00
C SER A 85 -13.07 8.19 8.84
N ASP A 86 -13.34 7.01 8.27
CA ASP A 86 -13.74 5.80 8.99
C ASP A 86 -12.63 4.73 8.90
N PRO A 87 -11.82 4.54 9.95
CA PRO A 87 -10.73 3.56 9.96
C PRO A 87 -11.18 2.11 9.73
N ARG A 88 -12.46 1.80 9.99
CA ARG A 88 -13.01 0.45 9.80
C ARG A 88 -13.40 0.19 8.35
N HIS A 89 -13.64 1.25 7.58
CA HIS A 89 -14.05 1.18 6.19
C HIS A 89 -13.24 2.17 5.33
N PRO A 90 -11.94 1.91 5.09
CA PRO A 90 -11.12 2.74 4.21
C PRO A 90 -11.69 2.76 2.78
N ARG A 91 -11.69 3.94 2.16
CA ARG A 91 -12.26 4.12 0.82
C ARG A 91 -11.34 4.90 -0.09
N LEU A 92 -11.44 4.63 -1.38
CA LEU A 92 -10.73 5.40 -2.39
C LEU A 92 -11.50 6.68 -2.71
N ILE A 93 -10.78 7.81 -2.73
CA ILE A 93 -11.35 9.13 -3.02
C ILE A 93 -11.58 9.32 -4.53
N CYS A 94 -10.68 8.78 -5.37
CA CYS A 94 -10.74 8.87 -6.82
C CYS A 94 -11.32 7.62 -7.51
N ASP A 95 -11.68 7.76 -8.79
CA ASP A 95 -12.09 6.62 -9.61
C ASP A 95 -10.88 5.72 -9.89
N GLU A 96 -11.10 4.39 -9.97
CA GLU A 96 -10.04 3.39 -10.20
C GLU A 96 -9.21 3.71 -11.46
N ALA A 97 -9.83 4.34 -12.46
CA ALA A 97 -9.16 4.77 -13.70
C ALA A 97 -8.15 5.92 -13.49
N GLN A 98 -8.28 6.68 -12.40
CA GLN A 98 -7.39 7.78 -12.02
C GLN A 98 -6.35 7.37 -10.98
N LEU A 99 -6.24 6.07 -10.69
CA LEU A 99 -5.15 5.53 -9.89
C LEU A 99 -3.82 5.91 -10.53
N ARG A 100 -3.22 6.99 -10.02
CA ARG A 100 -1.80 7.28 -10.20
C ARG A 100 -1.02 6.11 -9.61
N LYS A 101 -0.71 5.16 -10.48
CA LYS A 101 0.29 4.14 -10.22
C LYS A 101 1.61 4.89 -10.12
N HIS A 102 2.14 5.09 -8.94
CA HIS A 102 3.54 5.49 -8.81
C HIS A 102 4.39 4.40 -9.46
N ALA A 103 4.88 4.70 -10.66
CA ALA A 103 5.96 3.97 -11.28
C ALA A 103 7.17 4.23 -10.39
N HIS A 104 7.51 3.23 -9.59
CA HIS A 104 8.81 3.03 -8.97
C HIS A 104 9.91 3.59 -9.87
N THR A 105 10.34 4.80 -9.54
CA THR A 105 11.61 5.31 -9.99
C THR A 105 12.58 4.70 -8.98
N ASP A 106 13.04 3.48 -9.28
CA ASP A 106 14.35 3.05 -8.81
C ASP A 106 15.34 3.94 -9.54
N ASP A 107 15.59 5.12 -8.99
CA ASP A 107 16.85 5.83 -9.23
C ASP A 107 17.65 5.73 -7.93
N ALA A 108 18.49 4.69 -7.96
CA ALA A 108 19.83 4.55 -7.40
C ALA A 108 20.31 5.61 -6.38
N GLN A 109 20.91 5.14 -5.28
CA GLN A 109 22.37 5.14 -5.07
C GLN A 109 22.73 4.96 -3.58
N ALA A 110 23.39 3.84 -3.27
CA ALA A 110 24.64 3.71 -2.48
C ALA A 110 24.85 2.25 -2.08
#